data_AF-W5SLY8-F1
#
_entry.id   AF-W5SLY8-F1
#
_cell.length_a   1.000
_cell.length_b   1.000
_cell.length_c   1.000
_cell.angle_alpha   90.00
_cell.angle_beta   90.00
_cell.angle_gamma   90.00
#
_symmetry.space_group_name_H-M   'P 1'
#
loop_
_entity.id
_entity.type
_entity.pdbx_description
1 polymer ?
#
loop_
_entity_poly.entity_id
_entity_poly.type
_entity_poly.pdbx_seq_one_letter_code
_entity_poly.pdbx_strand_id
1 'polypeptide(L)'
;MRRFYMKITNFTLILLLLMSSCEQDNNTNKGIKSRNKRDLEQQVEAQKTPEENLREKLNDNQRKGLDFLKEALSSDSDFNNFLNEDESKIKEALDHIQTELAKCTGDNAAQQKTTFKQVVEGALKGGLNDFKNTASSTCGQNDQ
;
A
#
# COMPACT_ATOMS: atom_id res chain seq x y z
N MET A 1 -29.19 -20.16 -39.39
CA MET A 1 -28.48 -19.25 -38.46
C MET A 1 -28.90 -19.59 -37.04
N ARG A 2 -28.03 -20.26 -36.28
CA ARG A 2 -28.30 -20.68 -34.90
C ARG A 2 -27.80 -19.59 -33.95
N ARG A 3 -28.72 -18.92 -33.26
CA ARG A 3 -28.41 -17.95 -32.20
C ARG A 3 -28.04 -18.73 -30.93
N PHE A 4 -26.78 -18.68 -30.54
CA PHE A 4 -26.35 -19.12 -29.23
C PHE A 4 -26.65 -17.99 -28.23
N TYR A 5 -27.72 -18.17 -27.45
CA TYR A 5 -28.05 -17.32 -26.31
C TYR A 5 -28.05 -18.23 -25.09
N MET A 6 -26.98 -18.19 -24.28
CA MET A 6 -27.00 -18.84 -22.98
C MET A 6 -26.09 -18.13 -21.96
N LYS A 7 -26.78 -17.59 -20.93
CA LYS A 7 -26.38 -17.48 -19.51
C LYS A 7 -25.19 -16.57 -19.17
N ILE A 8 -25.46 -15.26 -19.16
CA ILE A 8 -24.88 -14.37 -18.13
C ILE A 8 -25.90 -14.32 -16.99
N THR A 9 -25.87 -15.33 -16.14
CA THR A 9 -26.54 -15.31 -14.83
C THR A 9 -25.52 -14.91 -13.78
N ASN A 10 -25.96 -14.06 -12.84
CA ASN A 10 -25.37 -13.70 -11.55
C ASN A 10 -24.76 -12.30 -11.40
N PHE A 11 -25.41 -11.23 -11.87
CA PHE A 11 -25.14 -9.87 -11.34
C PHE A 11 -26.40 -8.99 -11.17
N THR A 12 -27.58 -9.59 -11.10
CA THR A 12 -28.87 -8.88 -11.06
C THR A 12 -29.67 -9.12 -9.78
N LEU A 13 -29.01 -9.18 -8.61
CA LEU A 13 -29.70 -9.27 -7.31
C LEU A 13 -29.09 -8.45 -6.15
N ILE A 14 -28.16 -7.52 -6.42
CA ILE A 14 -27.52 -6.69 -5.35
C ILE A 14 -27.73 -5.18 -5.59
N LEU A 15 -28.83 -4.79 -6.25
CA LEU A 15 -29.16 -3.36 -6.45
C LEU A 15 -30.53 -2.93 -5.87
N LEU A 16 -31.25 -3.83 -5.18
CA LEU A 16 -32.60 -3.55 -4.65
C LEU A 16 -32.64 -3.26 -3.14
N LEU A 17 -31.50 -3.23 -2.44
CA LEU A 17 -31.45 -3.06 -0.98
C LEU A 17 -31.26 -1.62 -0.49
N LEU A 18 -31.31 -0.61 -1.36
CA LEU A 18 -31.03 0.79 -0.99
C LEU A 18 -32.27 1.70 -0.89
N MET A 19 -33.50 1.17 -0.90
CA MET A 19 -34.73 2.00 -0.88
C MET A 19 -35.63 1.77 0.35
N SER A 20 -35.06 1.40 1.51
CA SER A 20 -35.86 1.14 2.72
C SER A 20 -35.20 1.65 4.01
N SER A 21 -34.91 2.95 4.06
CA SER A 21 -34.80 3.77 5.27
C SER A 21 -34.57 5.20 4.78
N CYS A 22 -35.50 6.14 4.82
CA CYS A 22 -36.28 6.55 5.97
C CYS A 22 -37.70 6.95 5.57
N GLU A 23 -38.71 6.30 6.15
CA GLU A 23 -39.96 6.96 6.46
C GLU A 23 -39.65 8.02 7.52
N GLN A 24 -39.82 9.30 7.19
CA GLN A 24 -39.94 10.33 8.20
C GLN A 24 -41.37 10.83 8.18
N ASP A 25 -42.15 10.21 9.07
CA ASP A 25 -43.51 10.58 9.42
C ASP A 25 -43.57 12.07 9.79
N ASN A 26 -44.54 12.77 9.23
CA ASN A 26 -44.79 14.17 9.50
C ASN A 26 -45.53 14.30 10.83
N ASN A 27 -44.99 15.04 11.81
CA ASN A 27 -45.80 15.68 12.85
C ASN A 27 -45.14 16.95 13.43
N THR A 28 -45.69 18.09 12.99
CA THR A 28 -46.00 19.33 13.73
C THR A 28 -45.30 19.64 15.07
N ASN A 29 -44.53 20.74 15.03
CA ASN A 29 -44.43 21.82 16.02
C ASN A 29 -44.39 21.45 17.52
N LYS A 30 -43.20 21.57 18.14
CA LYS A 30 -43.03 22.15 19.49
C LYS A 30 -41.56 22.53 19.72
N GLY A 31 -41.31 23.81 19.98
CA GLY A 31 -39.98 24.33 20.28
C GLY A 31 -39.40 23.74 21.56
N ILE A 32 -38.16 23.26 21.47
CA ILE A 32 -37.28 23.07 22.62
C ILE A 32 -35.90 23.61 22.22
N LYS A 33 -35.54 24.76 22.79
CA LYS A 33 -34.17 25.28 22.79
C LYS A 33 -33.29 24.27 23.54
N SER A 34 -32.64 23.35 22.83
CA SER A 34 -31.59 22.51 23.39
C SER A 34 -30.24 23.18 23.16
N ARG A 35 -29.85 23.97 24.16
CA ARG A 35 -28.52 24.53 24.37
C ARG A 35 -27.59 23.36 24.70
N ASN A 36 -26.95 22.79 23.68
CA ASN A 36 -25.66 22.10 23.76
C ASN A 36 -25.30 21.58 22.37
N LYS A 37 -24.87 22.49 21.49
CA LYS A 37 -23.92 22.17 20.43
C LYS A 37 -22.59 21.85 21.14
N ARG A 38 -22.54 20.68 21.79
CA ARG A 38 -21.28 20.06 22.21
C ARG A 38 -20.52 19.83 20.92
N ASP A 39 -19.62 20.76 20.61
CA ASP A 39 -18.22 20.50 20.31
C ASP A 39 -17.92 19.04 19.90
N LEU A 40 -18.57 18.60 18.83
CA LEU A 40 -18.36 17.32 18.18
C LEU A 40 -17.32 17.50 17.07
N GLU A 41 -16.46 18.52 17.19
CA GLU A 41 -15.08 18.48 16.70
C GLU A 41 -14.24 17.66 17.69
N GLN A 42 -14.80 16.54 18.15
CA GLN A 42 -14.06 15.50 18.81
C GLN A 42 -13.05 15.02 17.78
N GLN A 43 -11.81 15.49 17.95
CA GLN A 43 -10.61 15.11 17.22
C GLN A 43 -10.70 13.64 16.83
N VAL A 44 -11.11 13.38 15.59
CA VAL A 44 -10.74 12.14 14.94
C VAL A 44 -9.28 12.37 14.61
N GLU A 45 -8.38 12.03 15.54
CA GLU A 45 -6.99 11.74 15.16
C GLU A 45 -7.10 10.75 14.01
N ALA A 46 -6.77 11.20 12.80
CA ALA A 46 -6.82 10.36 11.62
C ALA A 46 -6.02 9.10 11.94
N GLN A 47 -6.67 7.94 11.89
CA GLN A 47 -5.99 6.68 12.15
C GLN A 47 -4.86 6.55 11.13
N LYS A 48 -3.63 6.46 11.63
CA LYS A 48 -2.44 6.28 10.79
C LYS A 48 -2.57 4.99 10.00
N THR A 49 -2.23 5.06 8.73
CA THR A 49 -2.10 3.89 7.86
C THR A 49 -0.96 2.98 8.35
N PRO A 50 -0.96 1.68 7.97
CA PRO A 50 0.16 0.78 8.28
C PRO A 50 1.51 1.32 7.80
N GLU A 51 1.55 2.01 6.65
CA GLU A 51 2.76 2.65 6.12
C GLU A 51 3.24 3.79 7.04
N GLU A 52 2.34 4.68 7.46
CA GLU A 52 2.69 5.79 8.35
C GLU A 52 3.20 5.28 9.70
N ASN A 53 2.53 4.28 10.28
CA ASN A 53 2.96 3.62 11.50
C ASN A 53 4.35 2.97 11.35
N LEU A 54 4.63 2.34 10.21
CA LEU A 54 5.95 1.79 9.93
C LEU A 54 7.00 2.91 9.81
N ARG A 55 6.73 3.96 9.02
CA ARG A 55 7.67 5.07 8.77
C ARG A 55 8.15 5.75 10.06
N GLU A 56 7.32 5.85 11.09
CA GLU A 56 7.71 6.42 12.39
C GLU A 56 8.79 5.60 13.11
N LYS A 57 8.89 4.30 12.82
CA LYS A 57 9.85 3.37 13.41
C LYS A 57 11.10 3.14 12.56
N LEU A 58 11.14 3.70 11.35
CA LEU A 58 12.24 3.59 10.41
C LEU A 58 13.21 4.75 10.55
N ASN A 59 14.50 4.47 10.36
CA ASN A 59 15.51 5.51 10.17
C ASN A 59 15.43 6.10 8.74
N ASP A 60 16.15 7.19 8.49
CA ASP A 60 16.09 7.90 7.21
C ASP A 60 16.51 7.06 5.99
N ASN A 61 17.47 6.15 6.16
CA ASN A 61 17.87 5.25 5.08
C ASN A 61 16.75 4.24 4.80
N GLN A 62 16.23 3.60 5.84
CA GLN A 62 15.11 2.65 5.71
C GLN A 62 13.88 3.29 5.06
N ARG A 63 13.58 4.56 5.38
CA ARG A 63 12.50 5.33 4.71
C ARG A 63 12.74 5.47 3.21
N LYS A 64 13.95 5.84 2.79
CA LYS A 64 14.31 5.89 1.36
C LYS A 64 14.23 4.50 0.71
N GLY A 65 14.56 3.43 1.46
CA GLY A 65 14.39 2.05 1.01
C GLY A 65 12.93 1.72 0.78
N LEU A 66 12.05 2.17 1.68
CA LEU A 66 10.61 1.97 1.59
C LEU A 66 10.01 2.74 0.41
N ASP A 67 10.47 3.96 0.16
CA ASP A 67 10.08 4.75 -1.01
C ASP A 67 10.44 4.03 -2.31
N PHE A 68 11.69 3.56 -2.41
CA PHE A 68 12.15 2.79 -3.57
C PHE A 68 11.35 1.50 -3.75
N LEU A 69 11.07 0.79 -2.67
CA LEU A 69 10.27 -0.43 -2.69
C LEU A 69 8.85 -0.16 -3.20
N LYS A 70 8.21 0.88 -2.67
CA LYS A 70 6.86 1.28 -3.09
C LYS A 70 6.82 1.65 -4.57
N GLU A 71 7.86 2.29 -5.09
CA GLU A 71 7.99 2.55 -6.53
C GLU A 71 8.29 1.30 -7.37
N ALA A 72 8.92 0.28 -6.78
CA ALA A 72 9.20 -0.99 -7.46
C ALA A 72 7.96 -1.86 -7.58
N LEU A 73 7.09 -1.83 -6.57
CA LEU A 73 5.86 -2.59 -6.54
C LEU A 73 4.75 -1.87 -7.32
N SER A 74 4.22 -2.53 -8.35
CA SER A 74 3.12 -1.99 -9.15
C SER A 74 1.73 -2.24 -8.54
N SER A 75 1.66 -2.97 -7.42
CA SER A 75 0.40 -3.35 -6.77
C SER A 75 0.37 -2.94 -5.30
N ASP A 76 -0.71 -2.24 -4.91
CA ASP A 76 -1.01 -1.94 -3.51
C ASP A 76 -1.14 -3.21 -2.67
N SER A 77 -1.58 -4.33 -3.26
CA SER A 77 -1.66 -5.61 -2.52
C SER A 77 -0.29 -6.10 -2.09
N ASP A 78 0.70 -6.00 -2.96
CA ASP A 78 2.04 -6.52 -2.71
C ASP A 78 2.77 -5.64 -1.69
N PHE A 79 2.56 -4.32 -1.79
CA PHE A 79 3.05 -3.39 -0.79
C PHE A 79 2.39 -3.62 0.58
N ASN A 80 1.07 -3.81 0.62
CA ASN A 80 0.37 -4.12 1.87
C ASN A 80 0.80 -5.47 2.47
N ASN A 81 1.07 -6.49 1.64
CA ASN A 81 1.63 -7.75 2.11
C ASN A 81 2.99 -7.54 2.76
N PHE A 82 3.87 -6.76 2.13
CA PHE A 82 5.15 -6.38 2.72
C PHE A 82 4.98 -5.65 4.07
N LEU A 83 4.03 -4.72 4.20
CA LEU A 83 3.77 -4.00 5.45
C LEU A 83 3.25 -4.90 6.59
N ASN A 84 2.71 -6.09 6.28
CA ASN A 84 2.21 -7.05 7.26
C ASN A 84 3.28 -8.08 7.70
N GLU A 85 4.49 -8.03 7.15
CA GLU A 85 5.60 -8.87 7.57
C GLU A 85 6.17 -8.45 8.93
N ASP A 86 7.03 -9.29 9.50
CA ASP A 86 7.73 -8.98 10.73
C ASP A 86 8.56 -7.69 10.61
N GLU A 87 8.41 -6.78 11.57
CA GLU A 87 9.07 -5.46 11.55
C GLU A 87 10.60 -5.57 11.43
N SER A 88 11.22 -6.57 12.07
CA SER A 88 12.67 -6.76 11.99
C SER A 88 13.09 -7.19 10.59
N LYS A 89 12.32 -8.08 9.95
CA LYS A 89 12.55 -8.51 8.56
C LYS A 89 12.35 -7.38 7.56
N ILE A 90 11.32 -6.56 7.76
CA ILE A 90 11.08 -5.35 6.98
C ILE A 90 12.31 -4.44 7.05
N LYS A 91 12.76 -4.08 8.26
CA LYS A 91 13.93 -3.21 8.46
C LYS A 91 15.18 -3.77 7.78
N GLU A 92 15.43 -5.06 7.94
CA GLU A 92 16.54 -5.75 7.31
C GLU A 92 16.49 -5.73 5.78
N ALA A 93 15.31 -5.89 5.18
CA ALA A 93 15.11 -5.80 3.73
C ALA A 93 15.33 -4.36 3.23
N LEU A 94 14.84 -3.35 3.97
CA LEU A 94 14.99 -1.94 3.61
C LEU A 94 16.46 -1.48 3.70
N ASP A 95 17.19 -1.93 4.73
CA ASP A 95 18.64 -1.67 4.86
C ASP A 95 19.43 -2.32 3.72
N HIS A 96 19.03 -3.52 3.31
CA HIS A 96 19.63 -4.21 2.16
C HIS A 96 19.40 -3.46 0.86
N ILE A 97 18.14 -3.05 0.57
CA ILE A 97 17.80 -2.23 -0.60
C ILE A 97 18.65 -0.96 -0.65
N GLN A 98 18.79 -0.25 0.47
CA GLN A 98 19.62 0.96 0.51
C GLN A 98 21.10 0.67 0.26
N THR A 99 21.62 -0.41 0.83
CA THR A 99 23.02 -0.83 0.61
C THR A 99 23.28 -1.12 -0.87
N GLU A 100 22.36 -1.83 -1.54
CA GLU A 100 22.45 -2.11 -2.97
C GLU A 100 22.27 -0.85 -3.84
N LEU A 101 21.44 0.10 -3.42
CA LEU A 101 21.24 1.38 -4.10
C LEU A 101 22.45 2.31 -3.97
N ALA A 102 23.16 2.28 -2.85
CA ALA A 102 24.36 3.07 -2.62
C ALA A 102 25.50 2.70 -3.60
N LYS A 103 25.50 1.46 -4.11
CA LYS A 103 26.41 1.00 -5.17
C LYS A 103 26.08 1.60 -6.54
N CYS A 104 24.87 2.13 -6.73
CA CYS A 104 24.39 2.63 -8.02
C CYS A 104 24.85 4.08 -8.24
N THR A 105 26.09 4.24 -8.69
CA THR A 105 26.74 5.51 -9.03
C THR A 105 27.14 5.57 -10.51
N GLY A 106 27.50 6.76 -11.00
CA GLY A 106 27.93 6.96 -12.40
C GLY A 106 26.79 7.07 -13.42
N ASP A 107 27.15 7.12 -14.69
CA ASP A 107 26.24 7.46 -15.80
C ASP A 107 25.12 6.42 -16.01
N ASN A 108 25.37 5.16 -15.66
CA ASN A 108 24.42 4.06 -15.82
C ASN A 108 23.52 3.83 -14.59
N ALA A 109 23.69 4.63 -13.52
CA ALA A 109 23.00 4.42 -12.24
C ALA A 109 21.48 4.40 -12.38
N ALA A 110 20.91 5.28 -13.21
CA ALA A 110 19.46 5.35 -13.42
C ALA A 110 18.91 4.04 -14.03
N GLN A 111 19.57 3.51 -15.04
CA GLN A 111 19.18 2.24 -15.67
C GLN A 111 19.32 1.06 -14.70
N GLN A 112 20.43 0.99 -13.95
CA GLN A 112 20.65 -0.08 -12.99
C GLN A 112 19.63 -0.05 -11.85
N LYS A 113 19.22 1.14 -11.37
CA LYS A 113 18.14 1.28 -10.39
C LYS A 113 16.81 0.75 -10.93
N THR A 114 16.49 1.02 -12.20
CA THR A 114 15.29 0.46 -12.85
C THR A 114 15.34 -1.07 -12.91
N THR A 115 16.47 -1.66 -13.28
CA THR A 115 16.65 -3.12 -13.23
C THR A 115 16.54 -3.65 -11.81
N PHE A 116 17.09 -2.93 -10.84
CA PHE A 116 17.04 -3.34 -9.44
C PHE A 116 15.60 -3.36 -8.89
N LYS A 117 14.71 -2.45 -9.34
CA LYS A 117 13.27 -2.52 -9.00
C LYS A 117 12.66 -3.86 -9.40
N GLN A 118 12.96 -4.35 -10.60
CA GLN A 118 12.44 -5.63 -11.10
C GLN A 118 12.98 -6.82 -10.29
N VAL A 119 14.25 -6.75 -9.89
CA VAL A 119 14.88 -7.76 -9.02
C VAL A 119 14.20 -7.78 -7.64
N VAL A 120 13.96 -6.62 -7.05
CA VAL A 120 13.28 -6.48 -5.75
C VAL A 120 11.85 -7.01 -5.81
N GLU A 121 11.08 -6.67 -6.84
CA GLU A 121 9.73 -7.22 -7.05
C GLU A 121 9.76 -8.75 -7.17
N GLY A 122 10.70 -9.30 -7.96
CA GLY A 122 10.86 -10.74 -8.11
C GLY A 122 11.25 -11.44 -6.81
N ALA A 123 12.19 -10.88 -6.05
CA ALA A 123 12.65 -11.43 -4.79
C ALA A 123 11.54 -11.46 -3.74
N LEU A 124 10.69 -10.42 -3.67
CA LEU A 124 9.57 -10.37 -2.72
C LEU A 124 8.55 -11.49 -2.92
N LYS A 125 8.42 -12.05 -4.12
CA LYS A 125 7.56 -13.21 -4.38
C LYS A 125 8.01 -14.46 -3.63
N GLY A 126 9.29 -14.52 -3.23
CA GLY A 126 9.85 -15.57 -2.37
C GLY A 126 9.77 -15.27 -0.86
N GLY A 127 9.24 -14.10 -0.48
CA GLY A 127 9.19 -13.64 0.91
C GLY A 127 10.50 -13.02 1.41
N LEU A 128 10.53 -12.63 2.69
CA LEU A 128 11.65 -11.88 3.28
C LEU A 128 12.80 -12.72 3.84
N ASN A 129 12.63 -14.04 4.00
CA ASN A 129 13.65 -14.89 4.65
C ASN A 129 14.98 -14.92 3.87
N ASP A 130 14.91 -15.02 2.55
CA ASP A 130 16.09 -15.09 1.66
C ASP A 130 16.25 -13.84 0.80
N PHE A 131 15.49 -12.77 1.10
CA PHE A 131 15.42 -11.57 0.27
C PHE A 131 16.81 -10.98 -0.03
N LYS A 132 17.68 -10.90 0.98
CA LYS A 132 19.06 -10.38 0.83
C LYS A 132 19.90 -11.18 -0.18
N ASN A 133 19.66 -12.49 -0.25
CA ASN A 133 20.40 -13.39 -1.14
C ASN A 133 19.86 -13.33 -2.57
N THR A 134 18.58 -13.00 -2.74
CA THR A 134 17.91 -12.98 -4.05
C THR A 134 17.83 -11.57 -4.66
N ALA A 135 17.94 -10.52 -3.86
CA ALA A 135 17.73 -9.14 -4.25
C ALA A 135 19.06 -8.36 -4.34
N SER A 136 19.97 -8.73 -5.23
CA SER A 136 21.22 -8.00 -5.44
C SER A 136 21.13 -7.06 -6.65
N SER A 137 21.70 -5.86 -6.55
CA SER A 137 21.78 -4.97 -7.70
C SER A 137 22.97 -5.34 -8.60
N THR A 138 22.88 -4.98 -9.88
CA THR A 138 24.02 -5.03 -10.81
C THR A 138 24.87 -3.75 -10.73
N CYS A 139 24.65 -2.94 -9.70
CA CYS A 139 25.35 -1.69 -9.49
C CYS A 139 26.78 -1.93 -8.98
N GLY A 140 27.71 -1.04 -9.33
CA GLY A 140 29.13 -1.20 -9.00
C GLY A 140 29.86 -2.34 -9.73
N GLN A 141 29.18 -3.07 -10.63
CA GLN A 141 29.81 -4.10 -11.48
C GLN A 141 30.45 -3.53 -12.75
N ASN A 142 30.20 -2.25 -13.07
CA ASN A 142 30.65 -1.60 -14.30
C ASN A 142 31.77 -0.57 -14.07
N ASP A 143 32.32 -0.45 -12.86
CA ASP A 143 33.49 0.40 -12.55
C ASP A 143 34.82 -0.32 -12.79
N GLN A 144 34.87 -1.21 -13.80
CA GLN A 144 36.04 -2.01 -14.16
C GLN A 144 36.49 -1.74 -15.60
#